data_AF-A0A8H3FFR3-F1
#
_entry.id   AF-A0A8H3FFR3-F1
#
_cell.length_a   1.000
_cell.length_b   1.000
_cell.length_c   1.000
_cell.angle_alpha   90.00
_cell.angle_beta   90.00
_cell.angle_gamma   90.00
#
_symmetry.space_group_name_H-M   'P 1'
#
loop_
_entity.id
_entity.type
_entity.pdbx_description
1 polymer ?
#
loop_
_entity_poly.entity_id
_entity_poly.type
_entity_poly.pdbx_seq_one_letter_code
_entity_poly.pdbx_strand_id
1 'polypeptide(L)'
;MPPTSPSPPPPIPSPSSSTLRHFNPATNRYPAKKPWPPDIASMEPKHQFRLERRFRRRSQIAYLRPTWIRRTRLAQYTAILGVLVYAVLGIDWDVKDGGPFAPIRKWVGVEHWKSPFDVKTVHKRIEDARPGSRRPPPALAPAPGLQEGKG
;
A
#
# COMPACT_ATOMS: atom_id res chain seq x y z
N MET A 1 1.30 -67.34 -33.25
CA MET A 1 1.00 -65.90 -33.43
C MET A 1 1.74 -65.14 -32.35
N PRO A 2 2.72 -64.27 -32.67
CA PRO A 2 3.41 -63.48 -31.66
C PRO A 2 2.55 -62.27 -31.22
N PRO A 3 2.61 -61.84 -29.95
CA PRO A 3 1.90 -60.66 -29.48
C PRO A 3 2.54 -59.38 -30.03
N THR A 4 1.73 -58.51 -30.61
CA THR A 4 2.11 -57.18 -31.09
C THR A 4 2.58 -56.31 -29.94
N SER A 5 3.86 -55.92 -29.97
CA SER A 5 4.44 -54.92 -29.07
C SER A 5 3.74 -53.57 -29.25
N PRO A 6 3.29 -52.88 -28.18
CA PRO A 6 2.70 -51.56 -28.31
C PRO A 6 3.75 -50.53 -28.75
N SER A 7 3.39 -49.71 -29.73
CA SER A 7 4.18 -48.57 -30.22
C SER A 7 4.51 -47.61 -29.07
N PRO A 8 5.72 -47.04 -28.99
CA PRO A 8 6.01 -45.97 -28.04
C PRO A 8 5.09 -44.76 -28.29
N PRO A 9 4.65 -44.04 -27.25
CA PRO A 9 3.88 -42.82 -27.41
C PRO A 9 4.72 -41.75 -28.14
N PRO A 10 4.07 -40.84 -28.90
CA PRO A 10 4.77 -39.74 -29.54
C PRO A 10 5.50 -38.91 -28.48
N PRO A 11 6.68 -38.33 -28.80
CA PRO A 11 7.37 -37.44 -27.87
C PRO A 11 6.44 -36.27 -27.54
N ILE A 12 6.09 -36.15 -26.25
CA ILE A 12 5.37 -35.01 -25.72
C ILE A 12 6.22 -33.77 -26.06
N PRO A 13 5.67 -32.72 -26.70
CA PRO A 13 6.41 -31.49 -26.88
C PRO A 13 6.78 -30.98 -25.48
N SER A 14 8.07 -31.03 -25.15
CA SER A 14 8.59 -30.45 -23.92
C SER A 14 8.09 -29.01 -23.83
N PRO A 15 7.72 -28.49 -22.65
CA PRO A 15 7.50 -27.07 -22.46
C PRO A 15 8.87 -26.39 -22.58
N SER A 16 9.37 -26.28 -23.81
CA SER A 16 10.52 -25.50 -24.18
C SER A 16 10.20 -24.09 -23.72
N SER A 17 10.75 -23.74 -22.55
CA SER A 17 11.12 -22.40 -22.13
C SER A 17 10.47 -21.34 -23.03
N SER A 18 9.29 -20.88 -22.65
CA SER A 18 8.72 -19.64 -23.16
C SER A 18 9.55 -18.48 -22.62
N THR A 19 10.84 -18.48 -22.97
CA THR A 19 11.70 -17.33 -23.02
C THR A 19 10.96 -16.38 -23.93
N LEU A 20 10.39 -15.35 -23.32
CA LEU A 20 9.73 -14.22 -23.94
C LEU A 20 10.44 -13.93 -25.27
N ARG A 21 9.87 -14.41 -26.40
CA ARG A 21 10.49 -14.23 -27.71
C ARG A 21 10.69 -12.74 -27.84
N HIS A 22 11.95 -12.30 -27.90
CA HIS A 22 12.24 -10.88 -28.05
C HIS A 22 11.42 -10.41 -29.26
N PHE A 23 10.45 -9.53 -29.03
CA PHE A 23 9.53 -9.10 -30.06
C PHE A 23 10.38 -8.44 -31.15
N ASN A 24 10.54 -9.13 -32.29
CA ASN A 24 11.20 -8.58 -33.45
C ASN A 24 10.10 -8.06 -34.40
N PRO A 25 9.90 -6.73 -34.50
CA PRO A 25 8.86 -6.18 -35.36
C PRO A 25 9.08 -6.50 -36.84
N ALA A 26 10.31 -6.83 -37.26
CA ALA A 26 10.63 -7.18 -38.64
C ALA A 26 10.17 -8.58 -39.05
N THR A 27 9.95 -9.49 -38.10
CA THR A 27 9.50 -10.86 -38.36
C THR A 27 7.98 -11.03 -38.22
N ASN A 28 7.22 -9.94 -38.07
CA ASN A 28 5.78 -9.98 -37.87
C ASN A 28 5.04 -10.24 -39.21
N ARG A 29 4.20 -11.28 -39.26
CA ARG A 29 3.34 -11.63 -40.41
C ARG A 29 2.43 -10.47 -40.86
N TYR A 30 2.06 -9.59 -39.92
CA TYR A 30 1.27 -8.40 -40.20
C TYR A 30 2.08 -7.15 -39.81
N PRO A 31 2.90 -6.61 -40.73
CA PRO A 31 3.76 -5.47 -40.42
C PRO A 31 2.92 -4.21 -40.16
N ALA A 32 3.36 -3.39 -39.20
CA ALA A 32 2.73 -2.12 -38.92
C ALA A 32 2.95 -1.15 -40.09
N LYS A 33 1.89 -0.44 -40.51
CA LYS A 33 1.98 0.58 -41.59
C LYS A 33 2.97 1.70 -41.30
N LYS A 34 3.24 1.96 -40.02
CA LYS A 34 4.31 2.84 -39.55
C LYS A 34 5.21 2.01 -38.64
N PRO A 35 6.50 1.81 -38.96
CA PRO A 35 7.43 1.11 -38.09
C PRO A 35 7.59 1.91 -36.79
N TRP A 36 7.55 1.18 -35.68
CA TRP A 36 7.88 1.66 -34.35
C TRP A 36 9.07 0.83 -33.88
N PRO A 37 10.10 1.37 -33.22
CA PRO A 37 10.26 2.72 -32.69
C PRO A 37 10.61 3.77 -33.76
N PRO A 38 10.14 5.02 -33.62
CA PRO A 38 10.64 6.12 -34.44
C PRO A 38 12.12 6.36 -34.13
N ASP A 39 12.96 6.54 -35.15
CA ASP A 39 14.37 6.88 -34.97
C ASP A 39 14.53 8.31 -34.44
N ILE A 40 14.50 8.46 -33.11
CA ILE A 40 14.49 9.77 -32.43
C ILE A 40 15.80 10.54 -32.68
N ALA A 41 16.89 9.84 -33.02
CA ALA A 41 18.21 10.41 -33.21
C ALA A 41 18.42 11.12 -34.56
N SER A 42 17.62 10.82 -35.59
CA SER A 42 17.74 11.42 -36.93
C SER A 42 16.68 12.49 -37.22
N MET A 43 15.77 12.73 -36.26
CA MET A 43 14.66 13.67 -36.41
C MET A 43 15.06 15.07 -35.95
N GLU A 44 14.50 16.09 -36.62
CA GLU A 44 14.64 17.49 -36.22
C GLU A 44 14.30 17.66 -34.71
N PRO A 45 15.10 18.42 -33.93
CA PRO A 45 14.89 18.61 -32.49
C PRO A 45 13.46 19.03 -32.15
N LYS A 46 12.83 19.87 -32.99
CA LYS A 46 11.43 20.29 -32.86
C LYS A 46 10.44 19.13 -32.90
N HIS A 47 10.69 18.13 -33.74
CA HIS A 47 9.86 16.93 -33.86
C HIS A 47 10.08 15.99 -32.67
N GLN A 48 11.32 15.85 -32.21
CA GLN A 48 11.68 15.10 -31.00
C GLN A 48 10.95 15.63 -29.75
N PHE A 49 10.95 16.95 -29.51
CA PHE A 49 10.23 17.52 -28.36
C PHE A 49 8.71 17.24 -28.38
N ARG A 50 8.09 17.21 -29.57
CA ARG A 50 6.65 16.89 -29.70
C ARG A 50 6.38 15.42 -29.37
N LEU A 51 7.25 14.51 -29.81
CA LEU A 51 7.15 13.08 -29.50
C LEU A 51 7.38 12.81 -28.02
N GLU A 52 8.40 13.44 -27.43
CA GLU A 52 8.70 13.33 -26.00
C GLU A 52 7.52 13.80 -25.14
N ARG A 53 6.94 14.96 -25.48
CA ARG A 53 5.76 15.48 -24.79
C ARG A 53 4.55 14.54 -24.91
N ARG A 54 4.33 13.93 -26.07
CA ARG A 54 3.24 12.97 -26.30
C ARG A 54 3.44 11.68 -25.50
N PHE A 55 4.68 11.21 -25.40
CA PHE A 55 5.04 10.03 -24.62
C PHE A 55 4.85 10.26 -23.11
N ARG A 56 5.33 11.40 -22.58
CA ARG A 56 5.13 11.78 -21.17
C ARG A 56 3.65 11.87 -20.78
N ARG A 57 2.79 12.41 -21.67
CA ARG A 57 1.33 12.47 -21.43
C ARG A 57 0.68 11.09 -21.43
N ARG A 58 1.01 10.23 -22.41
CA ARG A 58 0.41 8.90 -22.55
C ARG A 58 0.84 7.94 -21.44
N SER A 59 2.10 8.03 -20.98
CA SER A 59 2.57 7.26 -19.84
C SER A 59 1.81 7.62 -18.57
N GLN A 60 1.62 8.91 -18.26
CA GLN A 60 0.80 9.34 -17.12
C GLN A 60 -0.62 8.76 -17.19
N ILE A 61 -1.27 8.80 -18.36
CA ILE A 61 -2.61 8.23 -18.56
C ILE A 61 -2.63 6.69 -18.41
N ALA A 62 -1.58 6.01 -18.86
CA ALA A 62 -1.45 4.56 -18.72
C ALA A 62 -1.21 4.13 -17.26
N TYR A 63 -0.39 4.89 -16.51
CA TYR A 63 -0.11 4.64 -15.09
C TYR A 63 -1.29 4.97 -14.16
N LEU A 64 -2.23 5.80 -14.61
CA LEU A 64 -3.43 6.19 -13.85
C LEU A 64 -4.54 5.12 -13.79
N ARG A 65 -4.42 3.99 -14.49
CA ARG A 65 -5.35 2.85 -14.37
C ARG A 65 -4.67 1.78 -13.49
N PRO A 66 -5.23 1.24 -12.38
CA PRO A 66 -6.63 0.96 -12.04
C PRO A 66 -7.03 1.42 -10.61
N THR A 67 -7.94 2.39 -10.50
CA THR A 67 -8.37 2.94 -9.19
C THR A 67 -9.25 2.00 -8.40
N TRP A 68 -10.14 1.24 -9.06
CA TRP A 68 -11.08 0.34 -8.38
C TRP A 68 -10.38 -0.88 -7.76
N ILE A 69 -9.52 -1.55 -8.52
CA ILE A 69 -8.79 -2.73 -8.05
C ILE A 69 -7.83 -2.38 -6.91
N ARG A 70 -7.22 -1.18 -6.93
CA ARG A 70 -6.38 -0.71 -5.82
C ARG A 70 -7.21 -0.53 -4.54
N ARG A 71 -8.42 0.03 -4.65
CA ARG A 71 -9.34 0.21 -3.51
C ARG A 71 -9.86 -1.12 -2.97
N THR A 72 -10.24 -2.05 -3.84
CA THR A 72 -10.75 -3.36 -3.40
C THR A 72 -9.65 -4.21 -2.80
N ARG A 73 -8.41 -4.17 -3.33
CA ARG A 73 -7.26 -4.83 -2.69
C ARG A 73 -6.95 -4.23 -1.32
N LEU A 74 -7.01 -2.91 -1.18
CA LEU A 74 -6.88 -2.27 0.13
C LEU A 74 -7.98 -2.76 1.08
N ALA A 75 -9.25 -2.78 0.63
CA ALA A 75 -10.37 -3.27 1.42
C ALA A 75 -10.21 -4.74 1.83
N GLN A 76 -9.69 -5.58 0.94
CA GLN A 76 -9.38 -6.99 1.21
C GLN A 76 -8.31 -7.10 2.31
N TYR A 77 -7.19 -6.37 2.19
CA TYR A 77 -6.16 -6.37 3.23
C TYR A 77 -6.65 -5.81 4.55
N THR A 78 -7.48 -4.75 4.54
CA THR A 78 -8.06 -4.21 5.79
C THR A 78 -9.02 -5.18 6.44
N ALA A 79 -9.81 -5.93 5.66
CA ALA A 79 -10.71 -6.95 6.18
C ALA A 79 -9.93 -8.13 6.78
N ILE A 80 -8.90 -8.62 6.08
CA ILE A 80 -8.01 -9.68 6.58
C ILE A 80 -7.32 -9.24 7.87
N LEU A 81 -6.75 -8.04 7.90
CA LEU A 81 -6.10 -7.49 9.09
C LEU A 81 -7.11 -7.33 10.25
N GLY A 82 -8.31 -6.83 9.96
CA GLY A 82 -9.37 -6.68 10.96
C GLY A 82 -9.77 -8.00 11.61
N VAL A 83 -9.90 -9.07 10.81
CA VAL A 83 -10.19 -10.42 11.33
C VAL A 83 -9.02 -10.95 12.17
N LEU A 84 -7.77 -10.73 11.76
CA LEU A 84 -6.61 -11.15 12.54
C LEU A 84 -6.53 -10.42 13.89
N VAL A 85 -6.74 -9.11 13.91
CA VAL A 85 -6.79 -8.32 15.15
C VAL A 85 -7.94 -8.80 16.04
N TYR A 86 -9.12 -9.07 15.47
CA TYR A 86 -10.25 -9.62 16.23
C TYR A 86 -9.97 -11.02 16.78
N ALA A 87 -9.34 -11.91 16.02
CA ALA A 87 -8.97 -13.24 16.49
C ALA A 87 -7.92 -13.19 17.62
N VAL A 88 -6.98 -12.24 17.54
CA VAL A 88 -5.91 -12.05 18.53
C VAL A 88 -6.40 -11.34 19.78
N LEU A 89 -7.32 -10.37 19.71
CA LEU A 89 -7.78 -9.59 20.86
C LEU A 89 -9.20 -9.92 21.35
N GLY A 90 -10.12 -10.27 20.45
CA GLY A 90 -11.55 -10.39 20.72
C GLY A 90 -12.05 -11.82 20.98
N ILE A 91 -11.33 -12.84 20.51
CA ILE A 91 -11.63 -14.22 20.91
C ILE A 91 -10.95 -14.46 22.25
N ASP A 92 -11.68 -14.41 23.36
CA ASP A 92 -11.23 -15.06 24.58
C ASP A 92 -11.20 -16.56 24.31
N TRP A 93 -10.01 -17.04 23.96
CA TRP A 93 -9.71 -18.46 24.01
C TRP A 93 -9.89 -18.83 25.48
N ASP A 94 -10.86 -19.69 25.78
CA ASP A 94 -11.19 -20.18 27.14
C ASP A 94 -10.08 -21.09 27.69
N VAL A 95 -8.85 -20.57 27.65
CA VAL A 95 -7.63 -21.16 28.18
C VAL A 95 -7.45 -20.45 29.51
N LYS A 96 -7.78 -21.17 30.57
CA LYS A 96 -7.86 -20.70 31.97
C LYS A 96 -6.60 -19.98 32.47
N ASP A 97 -5.47 -20.08 31.76
CA ASP A 97 -4.18 -19.51 32.12
C ASP A 97 -3.51 -18.72 30.97
N GLY A 98 -4.27 -17.84 30.31
CA GLY A 98 -3.71 -16.83 29.40
C GLY A 98 -3.18 -17.42 28.08
N GLY A 99 -4.02 -17.42 27.05
CA GLY A 99 -3.66 -17.88 25.71
C GLY A 99 -2.39 -17.22 25.13
N PRO A 100 -1.86 -17.73 24.01
CA PRO A 100 -0.56 -17.34 23.43
C PRO A 100 -0.42 -15.83 23.10
N PHE A 101 -1.52 -15.09 23.07
CA PHE A 101 -1.56 -13.66 22.81
C PHE A 101 -1.88 -12.79 24.03
N ALA A 102 -1.98 -13.37 25.23
CA ALA A 102 -2.24 -12.65 26.48
C ALA A 102 -1.23 -11.53 26.79
N PRO A 103 0.10 -11.68 26.53
CA PRO A 103 1.06 -10.58 26.70
C PRO A 103 0.77 -9.39 25.78
N ILE A 104 0.38 -9.67 24.54
CA ILE A 104 0.07 -8.65 23.52
C ILE A 104 -1.23 -7.91 23.90
N ARG A 105 -2.26 -8.63 24.38
CA ARG A 105 -3.50 -8.01 24.87
C ARG A 105 -3.26 -7.07 26.06
N LYS A 106 -2.43 -7.48 27.02
CA LYS A 106 -2.07 -6.66 28.19
C LYS A 106 -1.29 -5.40 27.79
N TRP A 107 -0.34 -5.54 26.86
CA TRP A 107 0.44 -4.42 26.34
C TRP A 107 -0.43 -3.40 25.56
N VAL A 108 -1.35 -3.88 24.71
CA VAL A 108 -2.28 -3.01 23.96
C VAL A 108 -3.28 -2.32 24.89
N GLY A 109 -3.80 -3.03 25.90
CA GLY A 109 -4.85 -2.53 26.79
C GLY A 109 -4.38 -1.55 27.87
N VAL A 110 -3.12 -1.63 28.32
CA VAL A 110 -2.65 -0.87 29.50
C VAL A 110 -1.63 0.22 29.16
N GLU A 111 -0.77 0.03 28.15
CA GLU A 111 0.41 0.89 27.99
C GLU A 111 0.42 1.74 26.71
N HIS A 112 -0.12 1.24 25.59
CA HIS A 112 0.15 1.84 24.28
C HIS A 112 -1.03 2.54 23.59
N TRP A 113 -2.30 2.20 23.89
CA TRP A 113 -3.44 2.76 23.17
C TRP A 113 -4.02 4.03 23.83
N LYS A 114 -3.26 5.13 23.81
CA LYS A 114 -3.84 6.48 23.97
C LYS A 114 -4.32 6.96 22.61
N SER A 115 -5.54 6.58 22.23
CA SER A 115 -6.12 7.04 20.97
C SER A 115 -6.24 8.56 20.95
N PRO A 116 -5.86 9.25 19.85
CA PRO A 116 -6.16 10.68 19.68
C PRO A 116 -7.67 10.96 19.64
N PHE A 117 -8.50 9.93 19.52
CA PHE A 117 -9.96 9.97 19.56
C PHE A 117 -10.55 9.46 20.88
N ASP A 118 -9.75 9.39 21.96
CA ASP A 118 -10.29 9.02 23.26
C ASP A 118 -11.39 10.01 23.69
N VAL A 119 -12.61 9.49 23.79
CA VAL A 119 -13.83 10.24 24.11
C VAL A 119 -13.69 10.97 25.44
N LYS A 120 -12.90 10.45 26.38
CA LYS A 120 -12.60 11.13 27.66
C LYS A 120 -11.78 12.41 27.46
N THR A 121 -10.85 12.40 26.51
CA THR A 121 -10.02 13.56 26.18
C THR A 121 -10.84 14.59 25.41
N VAL A 122 -11.75 14.17 24.53
CA VAL A 122 -12.67 15.07 23.80
C VAL A 122 -13.68 15.70 24.74
N HIS A 123 -14.31 14.91 25.63
CA HIS A 123 -15.23 15.45 26.64
C HIS A 123 -14.54 16.45 27.56
N LYS A 124 -13.31 16.16 27.99
CA LYS A 124 -12.54 17.11 28.80
C LYS A 124 -12.33 18.43 28.07
N ARG A 125 -11.97 18.42 26.77
CA ARG A 125 -11.81 19.64 25.96
C ARG A 125 -13.12 20.42 25.77
N ILE A 126 -14.24 19.71 25.63
CA ILE A 126 -15.57 20.33 25.50
C ILE A 126 -15.99 20.99 26.82
N GLU A 127 -15.75 20.32 27.95
CA GLU A 127 -16.02 20.88 29.29
C GLU A 127 -15.09 22.05 29.64
N ASP A 128 -13.81 21.99 29.22
CA ASP A 128 -12.84 23.07 29.38
C ASP A 128 -13.17 24.29 28.48
N ALA A 129 -13.84 24.08 27.33
CA ALA A 129 -14.29 25.13 26.43
C ALA A 129 -15.66 25.73 26.80
N ARG A 130 -16.33 25.20 27.84
CA ARG A 130 -17.62 25.70 28.32
C ARG A 130 -17.41 27.00 29.12
N PRO A 131 -17.97 28.15 28.71
CA PRO A 131 -17.82 29.40 29.44
C PRO A 131 -18.57 29.29 30.78
N GLY A 132 -17.82 29.03 31.85
CA GLY A 132 -18.36 28.82 33.20
C GLY A 132 -17.61 27.80 34.06
N SER A 133 -16.71 26.99 33.48
CA SER A 133 -15.84 26.10 34.26
C SER A 133 -14.80 26.94 35.01
N ARG A 134 -14.98 27.11 36.32
CA ARG A 134 -14.05 27.82 37.20
C ARG A 134 -12.80 26.95 37.43
N ARG A 135 -11.88 26.89 36.47
CA ARG A 135 -10.47 26.61 36.76
C ARG A 135 -9.63 27.76 36.24
N PRO A 136 -8.68 28.28 37.04
CA PRO A 136 -7.71 29.22 36.51
C PRO A 136 -6.93 28.51 35.39
N PRO A 137 -6.57 29.22 34.30
CA PRO A 137 -5.66 28.68 33.30
C PRO A 137 -4.40 28.15 34.01
N PRO A 138 -3.76 27.07 33.53
CA PRO A 138 -2.48 26.66 34.09
C PRO A 138 -1.57 27.88 34.06
N ALA A 139 -1.16 28.36 35.25
CA ALA A 139 -0.35 29.55 35.39
C ALA A 139 0.80 29.42 34.40
N LEU A 140 0.80 30.31 33.40
CA LEU A 140 1.82 30.39 32.38
C LEU A 140 3.14 30.33 33.13
N ALA A 141 3.91 29.25 32.94
CA ALA A 141 5.17 29.07 33.63
C ALA A 141 5.96 30.39 33.52
N PRO A 142 6.52 30.93 34.61
CA PRO A 142 7.20 32.21 34.55
C PRO A 142 8.27 32.11 33.46
N ALA A 143 8.19 33.02 32.48
CA ALA A 143 9.14 33.08 31.38
C ALA A 143 10.57 33.17 31.97
N PRO A 144 11.50 32.31 31.53
CA PRO A 144 12.86 32.35 32.05
C PRO A 144 13.56 33.61 31.53
N GLY A 145 13.60 34.66 32.35
CA GLY A 145 14.46 35.81 32.07
C GLY A 145 13.93 37.14 32.57
N LEU A 146 14.05 37.40 33.87
CA LEU A 146 14.51 38.69 34.38
C LEU A 146 14.91 38.51 35.86
N GLN A 147 16.20 38.35 36.11
CA GLN A 147 16.78 38.48 37.46
C GLN A 147 16.93 39.98 37.72
N GLU A 148 16.08 40.57 38.57
CA GLU A 148 16.31 41.89 39.15
C GLU A 148 17.35 41.76 40.28
N GLY A 149 18.47 42.45 40.11
CA GLY A 149 19.55 42.56 41.10
C GLY A 149 19.11 43.41 42.29
N LYS A 150 19.20 42.82 43.48
CA LYS A 150 19.10 43.52 44.76
C LYS A 150 20.46 44.12 45.13
N GLY A 151 20.50 45.45 45.24
CA GLY A 151 21.43 46.17 46.12
C GLY A 151 20.83 46.32 47.51
#